data_AF-A0A1F9YAB8-F1
#
_entry.id   AF-A0A1F9YAB8-F1
#
_cell.length_a   1.000
_cell.length_b   1.000
_cell.length_c   1.000
_cell.angle_alpha   90.00
_cell.angle_beta   90.00
_cell.angle_gamma   90.00
#
_symmetry.space_group_name_H-M   'P 1'
#
loop_
_entity.id
_entity.type
_entity.pdbx_description
1 polymer ?
#
loop_
_entity_poly.entity_id
_entity_poly.type
_entity_poly.pdbx_seq_one_letter_code
_entity_poly.pdbx_strand_id
1 'polypeptide(L)'
;MTGGQFSATTPITVKSRCTPTLSEKPFDLMKLVMAAGASYAARVTVSHTERLILYLVNALSNPGFSFVEALASCPTHFGRHNNLDAPMDNIRWLETNFEPGEWRNP
;
A
#
# COMPACT_ATOMS: atom_id res chain seq x y z
N MET A 1 5.97 -0.86 14.17
CA MET A 1 5.56 -1.28 15.53
C MET A 1 6.46 -2.37 16.09
N THR A 2 6.68 -3.50 15.40
CA THR A 2 7.48 -4.63 15.90
C THR A 2 8.97 -4.57 15.54
N GLY A 3 9.44 -3.49 14.90
CA GLY A 3 10.85 -3.29 14.58
C GLY A 3 11.27 -3.60 13.13
N GLY A 4 10.34 -3.60 12.17
CA GLY A 4 10.67 -3.62 10.74
C GLY A 4 10.84 -5.02 10.13
N GLN A 5 10.05 -6.00 10.57
CA GLN A 5 9.88 -7.29 9.90
C GLN A 5 9.19 -7.10 8.54
N PHE A 6 9.32 -8.09 7.65
CA PHE A 6 8.58 -8.12 6.39
C PHE A 6 7.07 -8.34 6.62
N SER A 7 6.28 -7.99 5.60
CA SER A 7 4.84 -8.18 5.52
C SER A 7 4.50 -8.94 4.24
N ALA A 8 3.27 -9.46 4.16
CA ALA A 8 2.73 -10.14 2.97
C ALA A 8 2.67 -9.23 1.71
N THR A 9 2.81 -7.91 1.88
CA THR A 9 2.86 -6.91 0.79
C THR A 9 4.27 -6.39 0.50
N THR A 10 5.30 -6.86 1.22
CA THR A 10 6.68 -6.42 1.02
C THR A 10 7.20 -6.89 -0.35
N PRO A 11 7.68 -5.99 -1.23
CA PRO A 11 8.26 -6.39 -2.50
C PRO A 11 9.51 -7.25 -2.33
N ILE A 12 9.75 -8.13 -3.31
CA ILE A 12 10.88 -9.07 -3.33
C ILE A 12 12.25 -8.35 -3.23
N THR A 13 12.34 -7.15 -3.79
CA THR A 13 13.58 -6.35 -3.86
C THR A 13 13.90 -5.58 -2.58
N VAL A 14 13.00 -5.61 -1.58
CA VAL A 14 13.11 -4.84 -0.34
C VAL A 14 13.73 -5.68 0.77
N LYS A 15 14.63 -5.07 1.55
CA LYS A 15 15.23 -5.65 2.74
C LYS A 15 14.44 -5.29 4.00
N SER A 16 14.32 -6.24 4.90
CA SER A 16 13.73 -6.05 6.24
C SER A 16 14.69 -6.54 7.33
N ARG A 17 14.37 -6.28 8.59
CA ARG A 17 15.27 -6.62 9.72
C ARG A 17 15.64 -8.09 9.80
N CYS A 18 14.68 -8.99 9.56
CA CYS A 18 14.86 -10.43 9.72
C CYS A 18 14.99 -11.17 8.39
N THR A 19 14.72 -10.49 7.26
CA THR A 19 14.67 -11.11 5.94
C THR A 19 15.55 -10.28 4.99
N PRO A 20 16.83 -10.68 4.82
CA PRO A 20 17.75 -10.03 3.87
C PRO A 20 17.36 -10.24 2.41
N THR A 21 16.70 -11.37 2.12
CA THR A 21 16.22 -11.77 0.80
C THR A 21 14.83 -12.39 0.93
N LEU A 22 13.85 -11.86 0.19
CA LEU A 22 12.49 -12.39 0.16
C LEU A 22 12.30 -13.24 -1.11
N SER A 23 11.73 -14.43 -0.99
CA SER A 23 11.42 -15.31 -2.14
C SER A 23 9.92 -15.37 -2.45
N GLU A 24 9.08 -14.89 -1.55
CA GLU A 24 7.63 -14.95 -1.67
C GLU A 24 7.11 -13.78 -2.50
N LYS A 25 6.12 -14.06 -3.36
CA LYS A 25 5.46 -13.03 -4.17
C LYS A 25 4.56 -12.18 -3.26
N PRO A 26 4.65 -10.84 -3.31
CA PRO A 26 3.76 -9.98 -2.53
C PRO A 26 2.31 -10.12 -2.99
N PHE A 27 1.39 -10.03 -2.05
CA PHE A 27 -0.03 -9.96 -2.34
C PHE A 27 -0.39 -8.60 -2.95
N ASP A 28 -1.17 -8.64 -4.02
CA ASP A 28 -1.89 -7.47 -4.53
C ASP A 28 -3.22 -7.39 -3.79
N LEU A 29 -3.27 -6.61 -2.70
CA LEU A 29 -4.43 -6.56 -1.80
C LEU A 29 -5.70 -6.12 -2.54
N MET A 30 -5.60 -5.17 -3.47
CA MET A 30 -6.72 -4.71 -4.28
C MET A 30 -7.33 -5.86 -5.10
N LYS A 31 -6.51 -6.66 -5.78
CA LYS A 31 -6.99 -7.84 -6.53
C LYS A 31 -7.54 -8.92 -5.61
N LEU A 32 -6.93 -9.11 -4.44
CA LEU A 32 -7.39 -10.09 -3.46
C LEU A 32 -8.80 -9.75 -2.96
N VAL A 33 -9.06 -8.49 -2.58
CA VAL A 33 -10.39 -8.10 -2.10
C VAL A 33 -11.43 -8.07 -3.22
N MET A 34 -11.04 -7.72 -4.44
CA MET A 34 -11.91 -7.82 -5.61
C MET A 34 -12.35 -9.27 -5.83
N ALA A 35 -11.42 -10.22 -5.80
CA ALA A 35 -11.72 -11.64 -5.93
C ALA A 35 -12.53 -12.20 -4.75
N ALA A 36 -12.37 -11.61 -3.55
CA ALA A 36 -13.16 -11.95 -2.37
C ALA A 36 -14.61 -11.41 -2.39
N GLY A 37 -14.98 -10.62 -3.41
CA GLY A 37 -16.34 -10.08 -3.56
C GLY A 37 -16.55 -8.70 -2.94
N ALA A 38 -15.48 -7.91 -2.75
CA ALA A 38 -15.65 -6.49 -2.47
C ALA A 38 -16.49 -5.82 -3.57
N SER A 39 -17.33 -4.87 -3.19
CA SER A 39 -18.12 -4.06 -4.12
C SER A 39 -17.40 -2.77 -4.53
N TYR A 40 -16.44 -2.35 -3.71
CA TYR A 40 -15.59 -1.20 -3.94
C TYR A 40 -14.16 -1.50 -3.47
N ALA A 41 -13.16 -1.18 -4.30
CA ALA A 41 -11.76 -1.29 -3.92
C ALA A 41 -10.96 -0.11 -4.49
N ALA A 42 -10.15 0.56 -3.67
CA ALA A 42 -9.29 1.64 -4.12
C ALA A 42 -7.90 1.57 -3.47
N ARG A 43 -6.89 2.12 -4.14
CA ARG A 43 -5.52 2.23 -3.68
C ARG A 43 -4.98 3.62 -3.96
N VAL A 44 -4.30 4.21 -2.98
CA VAL A 44 -3.65 5.53 -3.13
C VAL A 44 -2.53 5.70 -2.11
N THR A 45 -1.53 6.50 -2.43
CA THR A 45 -0.50 6.91 -1.46
C THR A 45 -1.03 8.03 -0.55
N VAL A 46 -0.55 8.07 0.69
CA VAL A 46 -0.93 9.14 1.65
C VAL A 46 -0.51 10.55 1.19
N SER A 47 0.43 10.66 0.24
CA SER A 47 0.82 11.93 -0.37
C SER A 47 -0.24 12.53 -1.28
N HIS A 48 -1.13 11.71 -1.87
CA HIS A 48 -2.23 12.18 -2.72
C HIS A 48 -3.50 12.40 -1.89
N THR A 49 -3.48 13.40 -1.01
CA THR A 49 -4.52 13.61 0.00
C THR A 49 -5.92 13.83 -0.60
N GLU A 50 -6.04 14.60 -1.68
CA GLU A 50 -7.33 14.86 -2.34
C GLU A 50 -7.97 13.57 -2.89
N ARG A 51 -7.16 12.71 -3.54
CA ARG A 51 -7.63 11.41 -4.05
C ARG A 51 -8.01 10.47 -2.91
N LEU A 52 -7.24 10.46 -1.82
CA LEU A 52 -7.56 9.66 -0.64
C LEU A 52 -8.90 10.08 -0.04
N ILE A 53 -9.16 11.37 0.11
CA ILE A 53 -10.45 11.87 0.60
C ILE A 53 -11.58 11.45 -0.34
N LEU A 54 -11.41 11.60 -1.65
CA LEU A 54 -12.40 11.18 -2.64
C LEU A 54 -12.70 9.68 -2.55
N TYR A 55 -11.67 8.83 -2.47
CA TYR A 55 -11.84 7.38 -2.34
C TYR A 55 -12.51 6.98 -1.04
N LEU A 56 -12.24 7.69 0.06
CA LEU A 56 -12.92 7.45 1.34
C LEU A 56 -14.41 7.86 1.26
N VAL A 57 -14.73 9.01 0.69
CA VAL A 57 -16.12 9.45 0.48
C VAL A 57 -16.88 8.44 -0.38
N ASN A 58 -16.25 7.99 -1.47
CA ASN A 58 -16.79 6.98 -2.38
C ASN A 58 -17.00 5.63 -1.69
N ALA A 59 -16.03 5.17 -0.91
CA ALA A 59 -16.10 3.93 -0.15
C ALA A 59 -17.22 3.96 0.90
N LEU A 60 -17.41 5.09 1.58
CA LEU A 60 -18.47 5.28 2.58
C LEU A 60 -19.86 5.38 1.95
N SER A 61 -19.96 5.86 0.71
CA SER A 61 -21.24 5.98 -0.01
C SER A 61 -21.66 4.70 -0.73
N ASN A 62 -20.77 3.71 -0.80
CA ASN A 62 -21.01 2.45 -1.50
C ASN A 62 -21.91 1.52 -0.66
N PRO A 63 -23.04 1.01 -1.20
CA PRO A 63 -23.92 0.08 -0.50
C PRO A 63 -23.35 -1.35 -0.53
N GLY A 64 -22.26 -1.58 0.22
CA GLY A 64 -21.61 -2.89 0.32
C GLY A 64 -20.24 -2.84 1.01
N PHE A 65 -19.49 -3.93 0.94
CA PHE A 65 -18.12 -3.95 1.47
C PHE A 65 -17.19 -3.12 0.58
N SER A 66 -16.50 -2.17 1.20
CA SER A 66 -15.55 -1.27 0.58
C SER A 66 -14.16 -1.44 1.18
N PHE A 67 -13.14 -1.46 0.33
CA PHE A 67 -11.73 -1.54 0.74
C PHE A 67 -10.95 -0.35 0.19
N VAL A 68 -10.15 0.30 1.04
CA VAL A 68 -9.26 1.40 0.63
C VAL A 68 -7.86 1.14 1.19
N GLU A 69 -6.89 0.94 0.30
CA GLU A 69 -5.48 0.78 0.64
C GLU A 69 -4.77 2.13 0.61
N ALA A 70 -4.51 2.69 1.79
CA ALA A 70 -3.73 3.92 1.97
C ALA A 70 -2.25 3.57 2.21
N LEU A 71 -1.41 3.75 1.20
CA LEU A 71 0.02 3.44 1.27
C LEU A 71 0.77 4.53 2.03
N ALA A 72 1.25 4.18 3.22
CA ALA A 72 1.95 5.09 4.13
C ALA A 72 3.47 4.87 4.12
N SER A 73 4.22 5.97 4.21
CA SER A 73 5.69 5.92 4.33
C SER A 73 6.13 5.46 5.72
N CYS A 74 7.20 4.66 5.80
CA CYS A 74 7.82 4.24 7.06
C CYS A 74 9.32 4.60 7.09
N PRO A 75 9.69 5.88 7.28
CA PRO A 75 11.08 6.31 7.20
C PRO A 75 11.98 5.63 8.24
N THR A 76 11.44 5.30 9.42
CA THR A 76 12.20 4.76 10.56
C THR A 76 12.73 3.35 10.34
N HIS A 77 11.93 2.48 9.71
CA HIS A 77 12.31 1.09 9.47
C HIS A 77 12.49 0.81 8.00
N PHE A 78 11.48 1.05 7.16
CA PHE A 78 11.57 0.75 5.74
C PHE A 78 12.70 1.56 5.09
N GLY A 79 12.72 2.88 5.31
CA GLY A 79 13.73 3.75 4.70
C GLY A 79 15.16 3.41 5.11
N ARG A 80 15.38 3.24 6.43
CA ARG A 80 16.68 2.86 7.00
C ARG A 80 17.27 1.56 6.44
N HIS A 81 16.46 0.55 6.14
CA HIS A 81 16.95 -0.74 5.61
C HIS A 81 17.12 -0.75 4.08
N ASN A 82 16.56 0.24 3.38
CA ASN A 82 16.48 0.27 1.92
C ASN A 82 17.18 1.50 1.31
N ASN A 83 18.06 2.15 2.07
CA ASN A 83 18.83 3.34 1.65
C ASN A 83 17.93 4.49 1.16
N LEU A 84 16.77 4.69 1.81
CA LEU A 84 15.89 5.84 1.59
C LEU A 84 16.02 6.76 2.80
N ASP A 85 17.14 7.47 2.84
CA ASP A 85 17.60 8.23 4.01
C ASP A 85 16.75 9.48 4.24
N ALA A 86 16.26 10.13 3.17
CA ALA A 86 15.33 11.24 3.32
C ALA A 86 13.87 10.75 3.45
N PRO A 87 13.04 11.39 4.30
CA PRO A 87 11.61 11.11 4.35
C PRO A 87 10.92 11.23 2.98
N MET A 88 11.35 12.19 2.15
CA MET A 88 10.82 12.38 0.81
C MET A 88 11.15 11.23 -0.15
N ASP A 89 12.29 10.56 0.03
CA ASP A 89 12.65 9.40 -0.79
C ASP A 89 11.69 8.24 -0.56
N ASN A 90 11.19 8.08 0.68
CA ASN A 90 10.20 7.06 1.01
C ASN A 90 8.86 7.34 0.32
N ILE A 91 8.42 8.60 0.30
CA ILE A 91 7.19 9.00 -0.38
C ILE A 91 7.33 8.77 -1.90
N ARG A 92 8.43 9.25 -2.48
CA ARG A 92 8.72 9.07 -3.91
C ARG A 92 8.81 7.60 -4.31
N TRP A 93 9.39 6.77 -3.45
CA TRP A 93 9.44 5.33 -3.65
C TRP A 93 8.03 4.73 -3.72
N LEU A 94 7.10 5.11 -2.83
CA LEU A 94 5.72 4.65 -2.89
C LEU A 94 5.03 5.09 -4.20
N GLU A 95 5.20 6.35 -4.61
CA GLU A 95 4.58 6.88 -5.82
C GLU A 95 5.11 6.24 -7.11
N THR A 96 6.37 5.81 -7.11
CA THR A 96 7.00 5.19 -8.28
C THR A 96 6.69 3.70 -8.37
N ASN A 97 6.47 3.01 -7.24
CA ASN A 97 6.30 1.57 -7.20
C ASN A 97 4.82 1.11 -7.12
N PHE A 98 3.90 2.02 -6.82
CA PHE A 98 2.49 1.70 -6.68
C PHE A 98 1.63 2.63 -7.52
N GLU A 99 0.82 2.03 -8.38
CA GLU A 99 -0.15 2.76 -9.19
C GLU A 99 -1.42 3.04 -8.36
N PRO A 100 -1.89 4.30 -8.29
CA PRO A 100 -3.18 4.62 -7.71
C PRO A 100 -4.29 4.08 -8.61
N GLY A 101 -5.39 3.62 -8.02
CA GLY A 101 -6.50 3.06 -8.76
C GLY A 101 -7.76 2.94 -7.94
N GLU A 102 -8.89 2.91 -8.64
CA GLU A 102 -10.23 2.69 -8.09
C GLU A 102 -10.93 1.66 -8.96
N TRP A 103 -11.63 0.74 -8.31
CA TRP A 103 -12.47 -0.27 -8.93
C TRP A 103 -13.81 -0.32 -8.21
N ARG A 104 -14.86 -0.49 -9.01
CA ARG A 104 -16.23 -0.64 -8.55
C ARG A 104 -16.83 -1.84 -9.26
N ASN A 105 -17.53 -2.69 -8.52
CA ASN A 105 -18.33 -3.72 -9.14
C ASN A 105 -19.56 -3.03 -9.77
N PRO A 106 -19.83 -3.21 -11.09
CA PRO A 106 -21.05 -2.75 -11.70
C PRO A 106 -22.31 -3.40 -11.11
#